data_AF-A0A023PYQ2-F1
#
_entry.id   AF-A0A023PYQ2-F1
#
_cell.length_a   1.000
_cell.length_b   1.000
_cell.length_c   1.000
_cell.angle_alpha   90.00
_cell.angle_beta   90.00
_cell.angle_gamma   90.00
#
_symmetry.space_group_name_H-M   'P 1'
#
loop_
_entity.id
_entity.type
_entity.pdbx_description
1 polymer ?
#
loop_
_entity_poly.entity_id
_entity_poly.type
_entity_poly.pdbx_seq_one_letter_code
_entity_poly.pdbx_strand_id
1 'polypeptide(L)'
;MRYSLLATSIGLCFSGQLFAATYQLTELPSHSTSTNTLVIDANESGEAVGRATGLFDLKIDTTYIDFNDDNLKNDYNNFKDARERIDDPINFTLDDIENNNAAATDPDAHDFIRSYLNQRSGNAEFQKLNSSASLLYSTTTADEKVLFDVERDYTNNELSRSVVSYINGVASDGAMVGWGSAPYSKRTDFTKDGESEPTVFFERTFSSRGVFITPGGEVIELPPAFVGEYGGFSIANHIEKLDDGTYLVVGQSSIDVAIDGQQRFDDLCKGENEPVNVCVWELQNGSIYYNRHAYQWKLDANFNLVEGESKILGLGIEREENEERIHLGTALSANQSGYAVGHSQTRKDGDFISRQRAGYYKDGKFTQIIDHDKIYEASRGVDINNNNIVIGYRFNELSTFQQVKGYYYDINNQSFTEMESFFNSSDMYPRDINDAGYIVGQAEAEDIGDTPRREAFLYNIETAELQNLNDLIPCKSADFPYRIGDAVKITEDNKIYAIATKTVKRRDSLGNVTKNSAGEDEYESVSVPVLLTRTGGQPDTCPVEEAETYERSSASFGMLGFLALPLLMLRRRRN
;
A
#
# COMPACT_ATOMS: atom_id res chain seq x y z
N MET A 1 -37.52 50.34 -46.58
CA MET A 1 -36.44 49.36 -46.32
C MET A 1 -36.37 49.14 -44.82
N ARG A 2 -36.37 47.88 -44.39
CA ARG A 2 -36.52 47.43 -43.01
C ARG A 2 -35.15 47.38 -42.30
N TYR A 3 -35.11 47.95 -41.08
CA TYR A 3 -34.39 47.56 -39.84
C TYR A 3 -32.97 46.97 -39.95
N SER A 4 -31.93 47.65 -39.43
CA SER A 4 -31.38 47.55 -38.03
C SER A 4 -30.10 46.68 -38.04
N LEU A 5 -29.01 46.88 -37.29
CA LEU A 5 -28.74 47.53 -36.01
C LEU A 5 -27.22 47.73 -35.87
N LEU A 6 -26.82 48.68 -35.02
CA LEU A 6 -25.45 48.92 -34.57
C LEU A 6 -24.81 47.69 -33.90
N ALA A 7 -23.51 47.48 -34.13
CA ALA A 7 -22.61 46.77 -33.22
C ALA A 7 -21.31 47.58 -33.11
N THR A 8 -21.21 48.40 -32.07
CA THR A 8 -19.97 49.08 -31.70
C THR A 8 -19.22 48.16 -30.75
N SER A 9 -18.11 47.62 -31.25
CA SER A 9 -17.11 46.84 -30.53
C SER A 9 -16.50 47.64 -29.38
N ILE A 10 -16.77 47.22 -28.14
CA ILE A 10 -15.96 47.55 -26.96
C ILE A 10 -15.09 46.32 -26.69
N GLY A 11 -13.83 46.41 -27.08
CA GLY A 11 -12.79 45.48 -26.64
C GLY A 11 -12.47 45.75 -25.18
N LEU A 12 -13.01 44.94 -24.28
CA LEU A 12 -12.51 44.80 -22.92
C LEU A 12 -11.45 43.70 -22.94
N CYS A 13 -10.19 44.09 -23.03
CA CYS A 13 -9.08 43.24 -22.61
C CYS A 13 -9.21 43.04 -21.08
N PHE A 14 -9.87 41.98 -20.65
CA PHE A 14 -9.63 41.44 -19.32
C PHE A 14 -8.24 40.79 -19.37
N SER A 15 -7.24 41.52 -18.91
CA SER A 15 -6.02 40.91 -18.44
C SER A 15 -6.42 40.04 -17.26
N GLY A 16 -6.29 38.71 -17.40
CA GLY A 16 -6.46 37.80 -16.27
C GLY A 16 -5.45 38.21 -15.20
N GLN A 17 -5.95 38.70 -14.07
CA GLN A 17 -5.15 38.75 -12.87
C GLN A 17 -4.94 37.29 -12.48
N LEU A 18 -3.73 36.78 -12.70
CA LEU A 18 -3.26 35.56 -12.06
C LEU A 18 -3.30 35.82 -10.56
N PHE A 19 -4.34 35.34 -9.88
CA PHE A 19 -4.29 35.19 -8.44
C PHE A 19 -3.30 34.05 -8.17
N ALA A 20 -2.41 34.23 -7.20
CA ALA A 20 -1.57 33.13 -6.76
C ALA A 20 -2.48 32.16 -6.01
N ALA A 21 -2.47 30.87 -6.35
CA ALA A 21 -3.16 29.84 -5.59
C ALA A 21 -2.66 29.80 -4.13
N THR A 22 -3.48 29.29 -3.21
CA THR A 22 -3.16 29.23 -1.77
C THR A 22 -1.96 28.33 -1.46
N TYR A 23 -1.78 27.28 -2.27
CA TYR A 23 -0.63 26.40 -2.25
C TYR A 23 0.13 26.41 -3.58
N GLN A 24 1.45 26.36 -3.48
CA GLN A 24 2.34 26.00 -4.58
C GLN A 24 2.60 24.49 -4.53
N LEU A 25 2.33 23.80 -5.64
CA LEU A 25 2.63 22.38 -5.82
C LEU A 25 4.00 22.23 -6.51
N THR A 26 4.85 21.40 -5.92
CA THR A 26 6.13 20.95 -6.51
C THR A 26 6.11 19.43 -6.65
N GLU A 27 6.32 18.91 -7.85
CA GLU A 27 6.49 17.47 -8.05
C GLU A 27 7.85 17.02 -7.49
N LEU A 28 7.85 15.97 -6.66
CA LEU A 28 9.08 15.31 -6.21
C LEU A 28 9.58 14.34 -7.30
N PRO A 29 10.87 14.00 -7.34
CA PRO A 29 11.40 13.10 -8.36
C PRO A 29 10.61 11.79 -8.47
N SER A 30 10.41 11.30 -9.70
CA SER A 30 9.79 10.01 -9.96
C SER A 30 10.84 8.93 -10.22
N HIS A 31 10.57 7.70 -9.79
CA HIS A 31 11.45 6.56 -10.05
C HIS A 31 11.33 6.12 -11.52
N SER A 32 12.46 6.04 -12.22
CA SER A 32 12.52 5.99 -13.69
C SER A 32 12.11 4.66 -14.30
N THR A 33 12.22 3.56 -13.54
CA THR A 33 11.92 2.19 -13.97
C THR A 33 10.62 1.64 -13.37
N SER A 34 9.68 2.53 -13.03
CA SER A 34 8.34 2.18 -12.56
C SER A 34 7.23 3.05 -13.15
N THR A 35 6.01 2.53 -13.19
CA THR A 35 4.81 3.28 -13.57
C THR A 35 4.44 4.35 -12.55
N ASN A 36 4.37 4.00 -11.26
CA ASN A 36 3.90 4.91 -10.21
C ASN A 36 4.99 5.14 -9.16
N THR A 37 5.07 6.39 -8.68
CA THR A 37 5.94 6.77 -7.56
C THR A 37 5.06 7.43 -6.49
N LEU A 38 5.19 6.99 -5.24
CA LEU A 38 4.31 7.38 -4.15
C LEU A 38 5.16 7.83 -2.95
N VAL A 39 4.80 8.94 -2.32
CA VAL A 39 5.36 9.33 -1.01
C VAL A 39 4.59 8.62 0.11
N ILE A 40 5.30 8.21 1.16
CA ILE A 40 4.74 7.51 2.32
C ILE A 40 4.88 8.35 3.58
N ASP A 41 6.06 8.93 3.82
CA ASP A 41 6.33 9.79 4.98
C ASP A 41 7.42 10.81 4.65
N ALA A 42 7.48 11.89 5.43
CA ALA A 42 8.47 12.94 5.33
C ALA A 42 8.67 13.67 6.66
N ASN A 43 9.85 14.26 6.86
CA ASN A 43 10.17 15.03 8.06
C ASN A 43 10.29 16.55 7.80
N GLU A 44 10.47 17.31 8.88
CA GLU A 44 10.64 18.78 8.85
C GLU A 44 11.85 19.26 8.00
N SER A 45 12.89 18.43 7.90
CA SER A 45 14.10 18.71 7.12
C SER A 45 13.88 18.51 5.61
N GLY A 46 12.74 17.95 5.22
CA GLY A 46 12.38 17.67 3.84
C GLY A 46 12.88 16.31 3.32
N GLU A 47 13.42 15.46 4.20
CA GLU A 47 13.72 14.07 3.87
C GLU A 47 12.41 13.31 3.74
N ALA A 48 12.25 12.59 2.63
CA ALA A 48 11.03 11.86 2.35
C ALA A 48 11.35 10.43 1.91
N VAL A 49 10.43 9.53 2.23
CA VAL A 49 10.48 8.11 1.87
C VAL A 49 9.24 7.73 1.07
N GLY A 50 9.37 6.72 0.23
CA GLY A 50 8.33 6.39 -0.72
C GLY A 50 8.34 4.96 -1.20
N ARG A 51 7.53 4.73 -2.24
CA ARG A 51 7.40 3.45 -2.91
C ARG A 51 7.19 3.62 -4.41
N ALA A 52 7.94 2.85 -5.19
CA ALA A 52 7.66 2.62 -6.59
C ALA A 52 6.72 1.43 -6.75
N THR A 53 5.77 1.49 -7.69
CA THR A 53 4.94 0.34 -8.07
C THR A 53 4.80 0.24 -9.58
N GLY A 54 4.65 -0.99 -10.08
CA GLY A 54 4.67 -1.24 -11.52
C GLY A 54 6.10 -1.14 -12.06
N LEU A 55 7.05 -1.81 -11.40
CA LEU A 55 8.41 -1.98 -11.90
C LEU A 55 8.38 -2.63 -13.29
N PHE A 56 9.15 -2.07 -14.22
CA PHE A 56 9.38 -2.61 -15.55
C PHE A 56 10.48 -3.67 -15.53
N ASP A 57 10.52 -4.50 -16.58
CA ASP A 57 11.61 -5.44 -16.86
C ASP A 57 11.91 -6.40 -15.69
N LEU A 58 10.86 -7.00 -15.12
CA LEU A 58 11.01 -7.99 -14.06
C LEU A 58 11.64 -9.27 -14.62
N LYS A 59 12.71 -9.75 -14.00
CA LYS A 59 13.40 -10.96 -14.47
C LYS A 59 12.57 -12.20 -14.14
N ILE A 60 12.24 -12.95 -15.18
CA ILE A 60 11.43 -14.17 -15.13
C ILE A 60 12.29 -15.36 -15.50
N ASP A 61 12.33 -16.35 -14.62
CA ASP A 61 12.91 -17.65 -14.92
C ASP A 61 11.85 -18.54 -15.58
N THR A 62 12.08 -18.92 -16.84
CA THR A 62 11.18 -19.82 -17.58
C THR A 62 11.65 -21.28 -17.53
N THR A 63 12.84 -21.57 -17.00
CA THR A 63 13.51 -22.87 -17.11
C THR A 63 12.82 -24.00 -16.34
N TYR A 64 11.93 -23.67 -15.40
CA TYR A 64 11.17 -24.64 -14.61
C TYR A 64 9.71 -24.77 -15.04
N ILE A 65 9.25 -23.95 -15.99
CA ILE A 65 7.85 -23.96 -16.43
C ILE A 65 7.64 -25.14 -17.39
N ASP A 66 6.61 -25.96 -17.12
CA ASP A 66 6.21 -27.02 -18.04
C ASP A 66 5.36 -26.45 -19.20
N PHE A 67 5.99 -26.26 -20.36
CA PHE A 67 5.32 -25.78 -21.58
C PHE A 67 4.34 -26.79 -22.18
N ASN A 68 4.32 -28.04 -21.69
CA ASN A 68 3.35 -29.04 -22.09
C ASN A 68 2.06 -29.01 -21.25
N ASP A 69 2.03 -28.28 -20.12
CA ASP A 69 0.86 -28.16 -19.26
C ASP A 69 -0.36 -27.61 -20.01
N ASP A 70 -1.50 -28.30 -19.86
CA ASP A 70 -2.74 -27.93 -20.53
C ASP A 70 -3.29 -26.60 -19.98
N ASN A 71 -3.05 -26.25 -18.71
CA ASN A 71 -3.51 -24.98 -18.17
C ASN A 71 -2.74 -23.81 -18.77
N LEU A 72 -1.41 -23.90 -18.89
CA LEU A 72 -0.60 -22.89 -19.55
C LEU A 72 -1.01 -22.69 -21.02
N LYS A 73 -1.25 -23.78 -21.76
CA LYS A 73 -1.73 -23.72 -23.15
C LYS A 73 -3.09 -23.03 -23.25
N ASN A 74 -4.00 -23.33 -22.33
CA ASN A 74 -5.31 -22.68 -22.26
C ASN A 74 -5.20 -21.18 -21.90
N ASP A 75 -4.35 -20.83 -20.93
CA ASP A 75 -4.07 -19.45 -20.54
C ASP A 75 -3.52 -18.64 -21.74
N TYR A 76 -2.58 -19.22 -22.50
CA TYR A 76 -2.03 -18.61 -23.72
C TYR A 76 -3.10 -18.39 -24.79
N ASN A 77 -3.91 -19.41 -25.09
CA ASN A 77 -4.99 -19.28 -26.09
C ASN A 77 -6.02 -18.22 -25.68
N ASN A 78 -6.39 -18.16 -24.40
CA ASN A 78 -7.30 -17.13 -23.89
C ASN A 78 -6.70 -15.72 -24.01
N PHE A 79 -5.42 -15.56 -23.71
CA PHE A 79 -4.70 -14.29 -23.86
C PHE A 79 -4.66 -13.87 -25.34
N LYS A 80 -4.26 -14.79 -26.23
CA LYS A 80 -4.24 -14.58 -27.67
C LYS A 80 -5.62 -14.15 -28.21
N ASP A 81 -6.67 -14.90 -27.91
CA ASP A 81 -8.04 -14.60 -28.34
C ASP A 81 -8.55 -13.25 -27.79
N ALA A 82 -8.13 -12.86 -26.58
CA ALA A 82 -8.46 -11.55 -26.02
C ALA A 82 -7.79 -10.41 -26.79
N ARG A 83 -6.52 -10.58 -27.18
CA ARG A 83 -5.73 -9.60 -27.93
C ARG A 83 -6.22 -9.48 -29.39
N GLU A 84 -6.57 -10.60 -30.04
CA GLU A 84 -7.19 -10.60 -31.36
C GLU A 84 -8.55 -9.88 -31.38
N ARG A 85 -9.36 -10.00 -30.32
CA ARG A 85 -10.68 -9.32 -30.23
C ARG A 85 -10.63 -7.80 -30.15
N ILE A 86 -9.48 -7.23 -29.79
CA ILE A 86 -9.26 -5.78 -29.73
C ILE A 86 -8.39 -5.29 -30.89
N ASP A 87 -8.25 -6.10 -31.95
CA ASP A 87 -7.46 -5.81 -33.15
C ASP A 87 -5.97 -5.49 -32.85
N ASP A 88 -5.43 -6.10 -31.79
CA ASP A 88 -4.04 -5.96 -31.35
C ASP A 88 -3.39 -7.34 -31.11
N PRO A 89 -3.19 -8.16 -32.16
CA PRO A 89 -2.75 -9.55 -32.03
C PRO A 89 -1.30 -9.65 -31.54
N ILE A 90 -1.04 -10.65 -30.69
CA ILE A 90 0.30 -10.97 -30.21
C ILE A 90 1.16 -11.60 -31.32
N ASN A 91 2.48 -11.37 -31.26
CA ASN A 91 3.43 -11.89 -32.24
C ASN A 91 4.33 -13.03 -31.73
N PHE A 92 4.23 -13.39 -30.45
CA PHE A 92 5.02 -14.48 -29.85
C PHE A 92 4.23 -15.79 -29.74
N THR A 93 4.96 -16.90 -29.66
CA THR A 93 4.44 -18.24 -29.35
C THR A 93 5.00 -18.77 -28.03
N LEU A 94 4.39 -19.83 -27.48
CA LEU A 94 4.96 -20.51 -26.31
C LEU A 94 6.37 -21.06 -26.59
N ASP A 95 6.64 -21.51 -27.81
CA ASP A 95 7.97 -21.97 -28.24
C ASP A 95 9.01 -20.83 -28.19
N ASP A 96 8.61 -19.60 -28.55
CA ASP A 96 9.49 -18.44 -28.44
C ASP A 96 9.85 -18.13 -26.98
N ILE A 97 8.94 -18.39 -26.03
CA ILE A 97 9.23 -18.22 -24.61
C ILE A 97 10.19 -19.31 -24.12
N GLU A 98 9.90 -20.57 -24.44
CA GLU A 98 10.66 -21.74 -23.99
C GLU A 98 12.08 -21.74 -24.57
N ASN A 99 12.21 -21.53 -25.88
CA ASN A 99 13.45 -21.78 -26.62
C ASN A 99 14.19 -20.50 -27.03
N ASN A 100 13.51 -19.35 -27.09
CA ASN A 100 14.10 -18.07 -27.53
C ASN A 100 14.10 -16.98 -26.44
N ASN A 101 13.69 -17.31 -25.20
CA ASN A 101 13.60 -16.39 -24.07
C ASN A 101 12.78 -15.12 -24.38
N ALA A 102 11.68 -15.27 -25.13
CA ALA A 102 10.84 -14.13 -25.52
C ALA A 102 10.29 -13.35 -24.30
N ALA A 103 10.14 -13.99 -23.14
CA ALA A 103 9.73 -13.31 -21.91
C ALA A 103 10.69 -12.19 -21.45
N ALA A 104 11.94 -12.15 -21.94
CA ALA A 104 12.88 -11.08 -21.61
C ALA A 104 13.00 -10.01 -22.71
N THR A 105 12.41 -10.23 -23.89
CA THR A 105 12.66 -9.39 -25.08
C THR A 105 11.39 -8.91 -25.78
N ASP A 106 10.26 -9.59 -25.58
CA ASP A 106 8.96 -9.25 -26.15
C ASP A 106 8.02 -8.81 -25.00
N PRO A 107 7.46 -7.59 -25.05
CA PRO A 107 6.66 -7.05 -23.95
C PRO A 107 5.33 -7.78 -23.73
N ASP A 108 4.69 -8.30 -24.79
CA ASP A 108 3.46 -9.09 -24.67
C ASP A 108 3.77 -10.47 -24.06
N ALA A 109 4.88 -11.09 -24.44
CA ALA A 109 5.34 -12.36 -23.86
C ALA A 109 5.70 -12.22 -22.37
N HIS A 110 6.41 -11.14 -22.04
CA HIS A 110 6.75 -10.78 -20.66
C HIS A 110 5.48 -10.55 -19.82
N ASP A 111 4.51 -9.79 -20.33
CA ASP A 111 3.23 -9.57 -19.66
C ASP A 111 2.42 -10.86 -19.47
N PHE A 112 2.41 -11.73 -20.47
CA PHE A 112 1.74 -13.02 -20.40
C PHE A 112 2.32 -13.89 -19.27
N ILE A 113 3.64 -14.10 -19.23
CA ILE A 113 4.25 -14.94 -18.18
C ILE A 113 4.14 -14.28 -16.81
N ARG A 114 4.29 -12.96 -16.71
CA ARG A 114 4.06 -12.23 -15.46
C ARG A 114 2.64 -12.46 -14.93
N SER A 115 1.63 -12.39 -15.80
CA SER A 115 0.24 -12.68 -15.44
C SER A 115 0.03 -14.15 -15.03
N TYR A 116 0.63 -15.09 -15.76
CA TYR A 116 0.60 -16.52 -15.46
C TYR A 116 1.17 -16.83 -14.06
N LEU A 117 2.29 -16.20 -13.70
CA LEU A 117 2.92 -16.34 -12.38
C LEU A 117 2.12 -15.65 -11.27
N ASN A 118 1.56 -14.46 -11.52
CA ASN A 118 0.75 -13.75 -10.55
C ASN A 118 -0.50 -14.55 -10.12
N GLN A 119 -1.15 -15.23 -11.07
CA GLN A 119 -2.28 -16.14 -10.79
C GLN A 119 -1.89 -17.33 -9.91
N ARG A 120 -0.59 -17.65 -9.85
CA ARG A 120 0.00 -18.76 -9.07
C ARG A 120 0.87 -18.26 -7.92
N SER A 121 0.71 -16.99 -7.52
CA SER A 121 1.48 -16.39 -6.41
C SER A 121 1.35 -17.17 -5.10
N GLY A 122 0.22 -17.86 -4.88
CA GLY A 122 0.00 -18.75 -3.73
C GLY A 122 0.60 -20.16 -3.83
N ASN A 123 1.16 -20.58 -4.96
CA ASN A 123 1.72 -21.92 -5.15
C ASN A 123 3.26 -21.87 -5.09
N ALA A 124 3.88 -22.50 -4.09
CA ALA A 124 5.32 -22.44 -3.86
C ALA A 124 6.20 -22.97 -5.00
N GLU A 125 5.67 -23.74 -5.95
CA GLU A 125 6.42 -24.25 -7.10
C GLU A 125 6.70 -23.18 -8.17
N PHE A 126 6.05 -22.02 -8.06
CA PHE A 126 6.20 -20.90 -9.02
C PHE A 126 6.95 -19.72 -8.42
N GLN A 127 7.79 -19.09 -9.25
CA GLN A 127 8.56 -17.90 -8.93
C GLN A 127 7.66 -16.80 -8.37
N LYS A 128 8.13 -16.15 -7.32
CA LYS A 128 7.44 -15.02 -6.70
C LYS A 128 7.97 -13.73 -7.29
N LEU A 129 7.04 -12.92 -7.80
CA LEU A 129 7.32 -11.59 -8.35
C LEU A 129 6.65 -10.52 -7.49
N ASN A 130 7.39 -9.48 -7.19
CA ASN A 130 6.96 -8.28 -6.52
C ASN A 130 7.35 -7.07 -7.38
N SER A 131 6.33 -6.36 -7.86
CA SER A 131 6.51 -5.18 -8.71
C SER A 131 6.51 -3.90 -7.86
N SER A 132 7.34 -3.85 -6.83
CA SER A 132 7.52 -2.65 -6.01
C SER A 132 8.91 -2.54 -5.40
N ALA A 133 9.31 -1.31 -5.10
CA ALA A 133 10.57 -0.98 -4.43
C ALA A 133 10.35 0.15 -3.43
N SER A 134 11.06 0.10 -2.29
CA SER A 134 11.10 1.22 -1.35
C SER A 134 12.02 2.32 -1.89
N LEU A 135 11.64 3.58 -1.71
CA LEU A 135 12.35 4.72 -2.28
C LEU A 135 12.84 5.68 -1.19
N LEU A 136 14.00 6.27 -1.44
CA LEU A 136 14.47 7.49 -0.76
C LEU A 136 14.44 8.63 -1.77
N TYR A 137 13.85 9.76 -1.37
CA TYR A 137 13.83 10.95 -2.20
C TYR A 137 15.04 11.84 -1.89
N SER A 138 15.73 12.24 -2.94
CA SER A 138 16.62 13.41 -2.90
C SER A 138 15.93 14.60 -3.57
N THR A 139 16.63 15.72 -3.69
CA THR A 139 16.13 16.88 -4.43
C THR A 139 15.98 16.62 -5.93
N THR A 140 16.63 15.58 -6.47
CA THR A 140 16.68 15.32 -7.92
C THR A 140 16.37 13.89 -8.33
N THR A 141 16.41 12.93 -7.40
CA THR A 141 16.25 11.50 -7.66
C THR A 141 15.27 10.86 -6.67
N ALA A 142 14.68 9.75 -7.08
CA ALA A 142 13.95 8.84 -6.22
C ALA A 142 14.60 7.47 -6.39
N ASP A 143 15.47 7.11 -5.46
CA ASP A 143 16.37 5.96 -5.58
C ASP A 143 15.88 4.79 -4.74
N GLU A 144 16.03 3.57 -5.27
CA GLU A 144 15.66 2.36 -4.55
C GLU A 144 16.54 2.14 -3.31
N LYS A 145 15.89 1.88 -2.17
CA LYS A 145 16.53 1.37 -0.97
C LYS A 145 16.21 -0.12 -0.81
N VAL A 146 17.18 -0.96 -1.16
CA VAL A 146 17.11 -2.40 -0.97
C VAL A 146 17.21 -2.72 0.52
N LEU A 147 16.24 -3.46 1.06
CA LEU A 147 16.23 -3.92 2.46
C LEU A 147 16.77 -5.36 2.56
N PHE A 148 16.07 -6.31 1.95
CA PHE A 148 16.39 -7.74 2.01
C PHE A 148 16.52 -8.42 0.65
N ASP A 149 16.19 -7.73 -0.45
CA ASP A 149 16.31 -8.34 -1.78
C ASP A 149 17.79 -8.59 -2.12
N VAL A 150 18.04 -9.69 -2.83
CA VAL A 150 19.39 -10.16 -3.16
C VAL A 150 19.44 -10.61 -4.60
N GLU A 151 20.63 -10.55 -5.18
CA GLU A 151 20.91 -11.09 -6.50
C GLU A 151 20.73 -12.61 -6.52
N ARG A 152 20.15 -13.15 -7.60
CA ARG A 152 19.93 -14.59 -7.77
C ARG A 152 20.35 -15.06 -9.15
N ASP A 153 20.86 -16.29 -9.22
CA ASP A 153 21.25 -16.91 -10.50
C ASP A 153 20.05 -17.03 -11.45
N TYR A 154 18.87 -17.39 -10.94
CA TYR A 154 17.64 -17.53 -11.75
C TYR A 154 17.08 -16.18 -12.26
N THR A 155 17.63 -15.05 -11.79
CA THR A 155 17.36 -13.70 -12.32
C THR A 155 18.59 -13.12 -13.02
N ASN A 156 19.51 -13.97 -13.53
CA ASN A 156 20.74 -13.56 -14.20
C ASN A 156 21.65 -12.65 -13.34
N ASN A 157 21.72 -12.93 -12.03
CA ASN A 157 22.46 -12.13 -11.04
C ASN A 157 21.93 -10.71 -10.85
N GLU A 158 20.64 -10.48 -11.11
CA GLU A 158 19.93 -9.27 -10.68
C GLU A 158 19.11 -9.54 -9.42
N LEU A 159 18.62 -8.48 -8.78
CA LEU A 159 17.71 -8.59 -7.63
C LEU A 159 16.57 -9.55 -7.94
N SER A 160 16.24 -10.41 -6.98
CA SER A 160 15.25 -11.47 -7.18
C SER A 160 13.85 -10.93 -7.52
N ARG A 161 13.57 -9.67 -7.16
CA ARG A 161 12.25 -9.03 -7.22
C ARG A 161 11.18 -9.89 -6.60
N SER A 162 11.52 -10.62 -5.54
CA SER A 162 10.64 -11.55 -4.83
C SER A 162 10.30 -11.09 -3.41
N VAL A 163 10.87 -9.95 -3.01
CA VAL A 163 10.74 -9.36 -1.68
C VAL A 163 9.63 -8.30 -1.64
N VAL A 164 8.90 -8.29 -0.53
CA VAL A 164 8.09 -7.14 -0.12
C VAL A 164 8.97 -6.23 0.72
N SER A 165 9.06 -4.94 0.39
CA SER A 165 9.81 -3.94 1.17
C SER A 165 9.01 -2.66 1.34
N TYR A 166 8.97 -2.15 2.57
CA TYR A 166 8.36 -0.88 2.92
C TYR A 166 9.27 -0.09 3.85
N ILE A 167 9.40 1.20 3.60
CA ILE A 167 9.89 2.19 4.56
C ILE A 167 8.66 3.01 4.95
N ASN A 168 8.30 2.94 6.22
CA ASN A 168 7.03 3.44 6.73
C ASN A 168 7.15 4.79 7.44
N GLY A 169 8.33 5.09 8.01
CA GLY A 169 8.51 6.30 8.80
C GLY A 169 9.92 6.87 8.71
N VAL A 170 10.04 8.19 8.83
CA VAL A 170 11.29 8.94 8.90
C VAL A 170 11.28 9.90 10.10
N ALA A 171 12.29 9.79 10.96
CA ALA A 171 12.48 10.64 12.12
C ALA A 171 13.06 12.01 11.72
N SER A 172 13.06 12.95 12.67
CA SER A 172 13.53 14.33 12.47
C SER A 172 14.98 14.49 12.01
N ASP A 173 15.82 13.47 12.19
CA ASP A 173 17.23 13.47 11.80
C ASP A 173 17.57 12.53 10.63
N GLY A 174 16.54 12.02 9.95
CA GLY A 174 16.70 11.15 8.80
C GLY A 174 16.88 9.66 9.13
N ALA A 175 16.83 9.26 10.40
CA ALA A 175 16.68 7.85 10.74
C ALA A 175 15.32 7.34 10.26
N MET A 176 15.24 6.12 9.75
CA MET A 176 14.01 5.59 9.16
C MET A 176 13.66 4.23 9.74
N VAL A 177 12.40 3.83 9.59
CA VAL A 177 11.95 2.48 9.91
C VAL A 177 11.06 1.91 8.83
N GLY A 178 11.03 0.59 8.78
CA GLY A 178 10.25 -0.14 7.81
C GLY A 178 10.23 -1.62 8.11
N TRP A 179 9.92 -2.41 7.09
CA TRP A 179 9.97 -3.85 7.16
C TRP A 179 10.07 -4.45 5.78
N GLY A 180 10.48 -5.72 5.71
CA GLY A 180 10.41 -6.49 4.48
C GLY A 180 10.38 -7.99 4.71
N SER A 181 10.17 -8.75 3.64
CA SER A 181 10.22 -10.21 3.66
C SER A 181 11.60 -10.73 3.26
N ALA A 182 11.91 -11.97 3.62
CA ALA A 182 13.08 -12.63 3.05
C ALA A 182 12.91 -12.85 1.53
N PRO A 183 14.00 -12.79 0.75
CA PRO A 183 13.98 -13.15 -0.66
C PRO A 183 13.73 -14.65 -0.81
N TYR A 184 13.02 -15.03 -1.88
CA TYR A 184 12.85 -16.44 -2.20
C TYR A 184 14.14 -17.01 -2.80
N SER A 185 14.41 -18.27 -2.48
CA SER A 185 15.47 -19.08 -3.07
C SER A 185 14.81 -20.18 -3.91
N LYS A 186 15.39 -20.50 -5.07
CA LYS A 186 14.95 -21.63 -5.90
C LYS A 186 15.63 -22.90 -5.41
N ARG A 187 14.82 -23.86 -4.96
CA ARG A 187 15.24 -25.22 -4.57
C ARG A 187 14.85 -26.19 -5.67
N THR A 188 15.79 -27.05 -6.09
CA THR A 188 15.62 -27.96 -7.24
C THR A 188 15.89 -29.43 -6.92
N ASP A 189 16.13 -29.76 -5.65
CA ASP A 189 16.58 -31.07 -5.19
C ASP A 189 15.55 -31.81 -4.31
N PHE A 190 14.35 -31.23 -4.09
CA PHE A 190 13.32 -31.85 -3.27
C PHE A 190 12.55 -32.89 -4.07
N THR A 191 12.49 -34.14 -3.59
CA THR A 191 11.69 -35.21 -4.20
C THR A 191 10.51 -35.51 -3.30
N LYS A 192 9.29 -35.43 -3.84
CA LYS A 192 8.05 -35.74 -3.10
C LYS A 192 7.97 -37.23 -2.80
N ASP A 193 7.30 -37.60 -1.71
CA ASP A 193 7.11 -39.01 -1.37
C ASP A 193 6.36 -39.75 -2.48
N GLY A 194 6.86 -40.92 -2.86
CA GLY A 194 6.34 -41.71 -3.97
C GLY A 194 6.67 -41.20 -5.38
N GLU A 195 7.37 -40.06 -5.52
CA GLU A 195 7.86 -39.56 -6.81
C GLU A 195 9.35 -39.88 -7.01
N SER A 196 9.80 -39.92 -8.27
CA SER A 196 11.21 -40.18 -8.61
C SER A 196 11.95 -38.95 -9.12
N GLU A 197 11.22 -37.93 -9.59
CA GLU A 197 11.78 -36.71 -10.13
C GLU A 197 11.69 -35.58 -9.09
N PRO A 198 12.72 -34.72 -8.99
CA PRO A 198 12.65 -33.55 -8.11
C PRO A 198 11.57 -32.55 -8.56
N THR A 199 10.92 -31.93 -7.59
CA THR A 199 10.04 -30.76 -7.78
C THR A 199 10.80 -29.48 -7.42
N VAL A 200 10.58 -28.43 -8.20
CA VAL A 200 11.11 -27.09 -7.92
C VAL A 200 10.23 -26.39 -6.88
N PHE A 201 10.85 -25.79 -5.85
CA PHE A 201 10.17 -24.95 -4.88
C PHE A 201 10.86 -23.60 -4.73
N PHE A 202 10.08 -22.54 -4.53
CA PHE A 202 10.55 -21.23 -4.13
C PHE A 202 10.26 -21.03 -2.65
N GLU A 203 11.32 -20.93 -1.86
CA GLU A 203 11.25 -20.90 -0.39
C GLU A 203 11.90 -19.64 0.19
N ARG A 204 11.41 -19.15 1.34
CA ARG A 204 11.96 -17.98 2.04
C ARG A 204 12.13 -18.27 3.54
N THR A 205 13.06 -17.58 4.19
CA THR A 205 13.44 -17.84 5.59
C THR A 205 12.54 -17.18 6.63
N PHE A 206 11.89 -16.05 6.29
CA PHE A 206 10.91 -15.38 7.15
C PHE A 206 9.87 -14.61 6.32
N SER A 207 8.68 -14.42 6.88
CA SER A 207 7.60 -13.70 6.21
C SER A 207 7.73 -12.18 6.32
N SER A 208 8.24 -11.68 7.45
CA SER A 208 8.37 -10.26 7.73
C SER A 208 9.39 -9.98 8.83
N ARG A 209 10.24 -8.98 8.62
CA ARG A 209 11.21 -8.46 9.57
C ARG A 209 11.20 -6.95 9.55
N GLY A 210 11.04 -6.35 10.73
CA GLY A 210 11.18 -4.90 10.93
C GLY A 210 12.63 -4.48 10.76
N VAL A 211 12.86 -3.25 10.32
CA VAL A 211 14.18 -2.67 10.19
C VAL A 211 14.20 -1.24 10.71
N PHE A 212 15.35 -0.86 11.25
CA PHE A 212 15.77 0.51 11.49
C PHE A 212 16.86 0.85 10.47
N ILE A 213 16.81 2.04 9.89
CA ILE A 213 17.83 2.52 8.95
C ILE A 213 18.45 3.76 9.58
N THR A 214 19.76 3.74 9.82
CA THR A 214 20.47 4.90 10.37
C THR A 214 20.41 6.06 9.37
N PRO A 215 20.63 7.32 9.80
CA PRO A 215 20.76 8.45 8.87
C PRO A 215 21.87 8.25 7.82
N GLY A 216 22.89 7.43 8.14
CA GLY A 216 23.94 7.01 7.20
C GLY A 216 23.53 5.92 6.21
N GLY A 217 22.31 5.40 6.30
CA GLY A 217 21.76 4.37 5.43
C GLY A 217 22.10 2.93 5.84
N GLU A 218 22.70 2.70 7.02
CA GLU A 218 22.92 1.34 7.51
C GLU A 218 21.60 0.69 7.94
N VAL A 219 21.35 -0.55 7.52
CA VAL A 219 20.13 -1.30 7.85
C VAL A 219 20.41 -2.18 9.07
N ILE A 220 19.62 -1.99 10.13
CA ILE A 220 19.65 -2.75 11.38
C ILE A 220 18.33 -3.53 11.48
N GLU A 221 18.40 -4.85 11.58
CA GLU A 221 17.21 -5.67 11.80
C GLU A 221 16.62 -5.44 13.19
N LEU A 222 15.29 -5.31 13.25
CA LEU A 222 14.53 -5.26 14.49
C LEU A 222 13.96 -6.66 14.78
N PRO A 223 14.57 -7.42 15.71
CA PRO A 223 14.19 -8.79 15.95
C PRO A 223 12.78 -8.87 16.55
N PRO A 224 12.04 -9.94 16.28
CA PRO A 224 10.77 -10.16 16.92
C PRO A 224 10.97 -10.57 18.38
N ALA A 225 9.97 -10.32 19.24
CA ALA A 225 9.99 -10.75 20.63
C ALA A 225 10.05 -12.28 20.77
N PHE A 226 9.47 -12.99 19.80
CA PHE A 226 9.53 -14.44 19.70
C PHE A 226 10.06 -14.86 18.33
N VAL A 227 11.12 -15.65 18.35
CA VAL A 227 11.66 -16.37 17.19
C VAL A 227 11.36 -17.86 17.39
N GLY A 228 10.34 -18.35 16.69
CA GLY A 228 10.09 -19.79 16.58
C GLY A 228 10.99 -20.43 15.53
N GLU A 229 10.72 -21.70 15.22
CA GLU A 229 11.45 -22.47 14.20
C GLU A 229 11.42 -21.81 12.80
N TYR A 230 10.47 -20.90 12.57
CA TYR A 230 10.21 -20.25 11.28
C TYR A 230 10.41 -18.73 11.30
N GLY A 231 11.39 -18.28 12.09
CA GLY A 231 11.93 -16.92 12.03
C GLY A 231 11.12 -15.85 12.76
N GLY A 232 9.90 -16.14 13.23
CA GLY A 232 9.04 -15.13 13.87
C GLY A 232 8.60 -14.01 12.93
N PHE A 233 7.98 -12.97 13.48
CA PHE A 233 7.36 -11.89 12.74
C PHE A 233 7.61 -10.54 13.42
N SER A 234 8.12 -9.55 12.69
CA SER A 234 8.17 -8.16 13.15
C SER A 234 7.89 -7.19 12.02
N ILE A 235 7.20 -6.10 12.34
CA ILE A 235 6.97 -4.94 11.47
C ILE A 235 7.21 -3.69 12.31
N ALA A 236 7.97 -2.73 11.78
CA ALA A 236 8.08 -1.38 12.33
C ALA A 236 7.24 -0.40 11.49
N ASN A 237 6.35 0.34 12.14
CA ASN A 237 5.40 1.24 11.49
C ASN A 237 5.80 2.71 11.64
N HIS A 238 6.38 3.08 12.78
CA HIS A 238 6.71 4.47 13.06
C HIS A 238 7.94 4.58 13.97
N ILE A 239 8.65 5.69 13.83
CA ILE A 239 9.85 6.05 14.58
C ILE A 239 9.72 7.46 15.12
N GLU A 240 9.94 7.59 16.42
CA GLU A 240 10.04 8.88 17.08
C GLU A 240 11.42 9.04 17.71
N LYS A 241 12.13 10.11 17.36
CA LYS A 241 13.38 10.49 18.03
C LYS A 241 13.03 11.32 19.25
N LEU A 242 13.37 10.81 20.44
CA LEU A 242 13.07 11.48 21.69
C LEU A 242 14.06 12.62 21.98
N ASP A 243 13.65 13.55 22.84
CA ASP A 243 14.45 14.70 23.28
C ASP A 243 15.83 14.33 23.88
N ASP A 244 15.95 13.13 24.45
CA ASP A 244 17.20 12.60 25.00
C ASP A 244 18.15 12.01 23.93
N GLY A 245 17.76 12.07 22.66
CA GLY A 245 18.50 11.58 21.51
C GLY A 245 18.32 10.09 21.23
N THR A 246 17.53 9.37 22.02
CA THR A 246 17.19 7.96 21.77
C THR A 246 16.03 7.81 20.78
N TYR A 247 15.79 6.60 20.31
CA TYR A 247 14.71 6.32 19.35
C TYR A 247 13.68 5.37 19.93
N LEU A 248 12.42 5.74 19.75
CA LEU A 248 11.25 4.94 20.03
C LEU A 248 10.68 4.42 18.70
N VAL A 249 10.78 3.12 18.47
CA VAL A 249 10.20 2.49 17.27
C VAL A 249 9.02 1.64 17.68
N VAL A 250 7.87 1.83 17.04
CA VAL A 250 6.63 1.10 17.35
C VAL A 250 6.12 0.32 16.15
N GLY A 251 5.46 -0.79 16.43
CA GLY A 251 4.90 -1.64 15.40
C GLY A 251 4.19 -2.88 15.95
N GLN A 252 4.50 -4.03 15.36
CA GLN A 252 3.92 -5.31 15.74
C GLN A 252 4.99 -6.40 15.78
N SER A 253 4.90 -7.31 16.75
CA SER A 253 5.80 -8.46 16.86
C SER A 253 5.09 -9.74 17.26
N SER A 254 5.56 -10.89 16.77
CA SER A 254 5.16 -12.21 17.28
C SER A 254 5.63 -12.40 18.71
N ILE A 255 4.79 -13.02 19.54
CA ILE A 255 5.11 -13.32 20.95
C ILE A 255 5.13 -14.82 21.27
N ASP A 256 4.43 -15.63 20.47
CA ASP A 256 4.41 -17.09 20.49
C ASP A 256 3.71 -17.60 19.21
N VAL A 257 3.65 -18.92 19.04
CA VAL A 257 2.79 -19.57 18.04
C VAL A 257 1.41 -19.77 18.66
N ALA A 258 0.33 -19.44 17.92
CA ALA A 258 -1.02 -19.71 18.39
C ALA A 258 -1.28 -21.23 18.48
N ILE A 259 -2.06 -21.68 19.47
CA ILE A 259 -2.30 -23.12 19.71
C ILE A 259 -2.86 -23.80 18.45
N ASP A 260 -3.88 -23.20 17.82
CA ASP A 260 -4.43 -23.65 16.54
C ASP A 260 -3.37 -23.71 15.43
N GLY A 261 -2.46 -22.74 15.40
CA GLY A 261 -1.36 -22.68 14.44
C GLY A 261 -0.40 -23.84 14.61
N GLN A 262 -0.01 -24.14 15.86
CA GLN A 262 0.88 -25.24 16.18
C GLN A 262 0.25 -26.59 15.84
N GLN A 263 -1.03 -26.81 16.17
CA GLN A 263 -1.72 -28.05 15.81
C GLN A 263 -1.77 -28.29 14.30
N ARG A 264 -2.11 -27.25 13.51
CA ARG A 264 -2.09 -27.35 12.04
C ARG A 264 -0.71 -27.65 11.49
N PHE A 265 0.32 -27.02 12.05
CA PHE A 265 1.70 -27.31 11.68
C PHE A 265 2.03 -28.78 11.96
N ASP A 266 1.75 -29.25 13.19
CA ASP A 266 2.04 -30.62 13.61
C ASP A 266 1.29 -31.62 12.73
N ASP A 267 0.08 -31.32 12.26
CA ASP A 267 -0.72 -32.20 11.42
C ASP A 267 -0.25 -32.21 9.94
N LEU A 268 0.10 -31.05 9.39
CA LEU A 268 0.30 -30.86 7.94
C LEU A 268 1.77 -30.88 7.51
N CYS A 269 2.67 -30.28 8.27
CA CYS A 269 4.03 -29.99 7.82
C CYS A 269 5.01 -31.13 8.11
N LYS A 270 4.82 -32.27 7.45
CA LYS A 270 5.62 -33.50 7.64
C LYS A 270 6.91 -33.56 6.83
N GLY A 271 7.07 -32.69 5.84
CA GLY A 271 8.22 -32.72 4.93
C GLY A 271 8.18 -33.82 3.86
N GLU A 272 7.01 -34.44 3.66
CA GLU A 272 6.83 -35.58 2.74
C GLU A 272 6.52 -35.12 1.30
N ASN A 273 5.62 -34.15 1.13
CA ASN A 273 5.16 -33.69 -0.19
C ASN A 273 5.67 -32.29 -0.58
N GLU A 274 6.33 -31.61 0.37
CA GLU A 274 6.92 -30.29 0.20
C GLU A 274 7.95 -30.04 1.31
N PRO A 275 8.91 -29.11 1.12
CA PRO A 275 9.78 -28.66 2.19
C PRO A 275 9.00 -28.10 3.40
N VAL A 276 9.45 -28.36 4.63
CA VAL A 276 8.76 -27.90 5.86
C VAL A 276 8.59 -26.37 5.90
N ASN A 277 9.60 -25.63 5.45
CA ASN A 277 9.55 -24.17 5.33
C ASN A 277 8.55 -23.69 4.25
N VAL A 278 8.30 -24.47 3.21
CA VAL A 278 7.24 -24.22 2.23
C VAL A 278 5.87 -24.43 2.87
N CYS A 279 5.63 -25.56 3.54
CA CYS A 279 4.37 -25.82 4.25
C CYS A 279 4.04 -24.69 5.24
N VAL A 280 5.02 -24.26 6.04
CA VAL A 280 4.83 -23.18 6.99
C VAL A 280 4.56 -21.84 6.30
N TRP A 281 5.22 -21.57 5.18
CA TRP A 281 4.93 -20.41 4.36
C TRP A 281 3.46 -20.42 3.87
N GLU A 282 2.95 -21.57 3.44
CA GLU A 282 1.55 -21.73 3.05
C GLU A 282 0.59 -21.50 4.23
N LEU A 283 0.90 -22.07 5.40
CA LEU A 283 0.12 -21.84 6.62
C LEU A 283 0.04 -20.36 6.99
N GLN A 284 1.17 -19.64 6.91
CA GLN A 284 1.24 -18.21 7.20
C GLN A 284 0.51 -17.33 6.18
N ASN A 285 0.37 -17.81 4.94
CA ASN A 285 -0.39 -17.11 3.90
C ASN A 285 -1.90 -17.42 3.99
N GLY A 286 -2.27 -18.65 4.36
CA GLY A 286 -3.65 -19.08 4.49
C GLY A 286 -4.34 -18.62 5.78
N SER A 287 -3.57 -18.38 6.84
CA SER A 287 -4.09 -17.88 8.12
C SER A 287 -3.00 -17.19 8.93
N ILE A 288 -3.40 -16.44 9.96
CA ILE A 288 -2.42 -15.93 10.91
C ILE A 288 -1.88 -17.11 11.73
N TYR A 289 -0.56 -17.19 11.88
CA TYR A 289 0.12 -18.30 12.56
C TYR A 289 0.60 -17.95 13.97
N TYR A 290 1.07 -16.71 14.14
CA TYR A 290 1.60 -16.20 15.41
C TYR A 290 0.55 -15.37 16.14
N ASN A 291 0.55 -15.39 17.48
CA ASN A 291 -0.03 -14.26 18.21
C ASN A 291 0.89 -13.05 18.00
N ARG A 292 0.31 -11.91 17.62
CA ARG A 292 1.05 -10.72 17.22
C ARG A 292 0.60 -9.52 18.03
N HIS A 293 1.49 -8.96 18.84
CA HIS A 293 1.15 -7.86 19.75
C HIS A 293 1.78 -6.56 19.29
N ALA A 294 1.19 -5.45 19.74
CA ALA A 294 1.81 -4.14 19.60
C ALA A 294 3.13 -4.15 20.38
N TYR A 295 4.19 -3.72 19.71
CA TYR A 295 5.54 -3.86 20.23
C TYR A 295 6.34 -2.57 20.06
N GLN A 296 7.25 -2.35 20.98
CA GLN A 296 8.18 -1.24 21.00
C GLN A 296 9.61 -1.76 20.99
N TRP A 297 10.43 -1.22 20.08
CA TRP A 297 11.88 -1.30 20.13
C TRP A 297 12.44 0.04 20.59
N LYS A 298 13.39 0.01 21.52
CA LYS A 298 14.12 1.19 21.99
C LYS A 298 15.54 1.11 21.46
N LEU A 299 16.02 2.17 20.81
CA LEU A 299 17.42 2.29 20.42
C LEU A 299 18.08 3.45 21.16
N ASP A 300 19.35 3.29 21.53
CA ASP A 300 20.14 4.38 22.10
C ASP A 300 20.56 5.42 21.03
N ALA A 301 21.21 6.49 21.46
CA ALA A 301 21.67 7.56 20.56
C ALA A 301 22.78 7.11 19.59
N ASN A 302 23.34 5.91 19.75
CA ASN A 302 24.31 5.29 18.85
C ASN A 302 23.67 4.17 18.01
N PHE A 303 22.34 4.12 17.95
CA PHE A 303 21.56 3.13 17.20
C PHE A 303 21.67 1.68 17.71
N ASN A 304 22.13 1.46 18.95
CA ASN A 304 22.12 0.13 19.54
C ASN A 304 20.74 -0.18 20.11
N LEU A 305 20.24 -1.40 19.87
CA LEU A 305 19.01 -1.87 20.49
C LEU A 305 19.18 -2.03 22.01
N VAL A 306 18.28 -1.40 22.77
CA VAL A 306 18.21 -1.51 24.23
C VAL A 306 17.20 -2.60 24.58
N GLU A 307 17.67 -3.84 24.67
CA GLU A 307 16.80 -5.01 24.88
C GLU A 307 15.91 -4.88 26.13
N GLY A 308 16.47 -4.38 27.25
CA GLY A 308 15.73 -4.20 28.51
C GLY A 308 14.60 -3.17 28.46
N GLU A 309 14.56 -2.32 27.42
CA GLU A 309 13.52 -1.31 27.20
C GLU A 309 12.63 -1.61 25.98
N SER A 310 12.97 -2.66 25.22
CA SER A 310 12.15 -3.17 24.13
C SER A 310 11.11 -4.15 24.69
N LYS A 311 9.82 -3.92 24.41
CA LYS A 311 8.73 -4.58 25.14
C LYS A 311 7.40 -4.58 24.39
N ILE A 312 6.52 -5.49 24.80
CA ILE A 312 5.11 -5.48 24.43
C ILE A 312 4.44 -4.24 25.04
N LEU A 313 3.67 -3.52 24.23
CA LEU A 313 3.03 -2.27 24.64
C LEU A 313 1.71 -2.46 25.41
N GLY A 314 1.08 -3.62 25.25
CA GLY A 314 -0.19 -4.00 25.87
C GLY A 314 -1.09 -4.74 24.88
N LEU A 315 -2.21 -5.24 25.37
CA LEU A 315 -3.26 -5.88 24.57
C LEU A 315 -4.62 -5.45 25.10
N GLY A 316 -5.61 -5.28 24.23
CA GLY A 316 -6.97 -4.88 24.59
C GLY A 316 -7.82 -5.97 25.23
N ILE A 317 -7.25 -7.15 25.46
CA ILE A 317 -7.89 -8.29 26.13
C ILE A 317 -6.98 -8.87 27.19
N GLU A 318 -7.59 -9.31 28.28
CA GLU A 318 -6.98 -10.26 29.21
C GLU A 318 -7.17 -11.67 28.64
N ARG A 319 -6.09 -12.47 28.62
CA ARG A 319 -6.13 -13.82 28.05
C ARG A 319 -6.78 -14.79 29.04
N GLU A 320 -7.72 -15.60 28.54
CA GLU A 320 -8.24 -16.77 29.26
C GLU A 320 -7.22 -17.93 29.16
N GLU A 321 -7.12 -18.77 30.19
CA GLU A 321 -6.11 -19.85 30.27
C GLU A 321 -6.21 -20.87 29.11
N ASN A 322 -7.40 -21.05 28.55
CA ASN A 322 -7.71 -22.00 27.49
C ASN A 322 -8.02 -21.32 26.14
N GLU A 323 -7.61 -20.06 25.95
CA GLU A 323 -7.86 -19.38 24.69
C GLU A 323 -6.87 -19.81 23.60
N GLU A 324 -7.39 -20.64 22.67
CA GLU A 324 -6.65 -21.19 21.53
C GLU A 324 -6.59 -20.22 20.32
N ARG A 325 -7.48 -19.22 20.32
CA ARG A 325 -7.63 -18.23 19.25
C ARG A 325 -6.44 -17.27 19.16
N ILE A 326 -6.30 -16.62 18.01
CA ILE A 326 -5.22 -15.68 17.71
C ILE A 326 -5.51 -14.30 18.30
N HIS A 327 -4.47 -13.68 18.85
CA HIS A 327 -4.49 -12.37 19.49
C HIS A 327 -3.69 -11.35 18.68
N LEU A 328 -4.31 -10.21 18.39
CA LEU A 328 -3.75 -9.17 17.53
C LEU A 328 -3.77 -7.78 18.17
N GLY A 329 -2.60 -7.18 18.27
CA GLY A 329 -2.39 -5.77 18.56
C GLY A 329 -1.36 -5.17 17.61
N THR A 330 -1.56 -3.91 17.25
CA THR A 330 -0.66 -3.15 16.38
C THR A 330 -0.55 -1.73 16.89
N ALA A 331 0.67 -1.20 16.98
CA ALA A 331 0.93 0.23 17.09
C ALA A 331 1.32 0.79 15.71
N LEU A 332 0.78 1.94 15.35
CA LEU A 332 0.94 2.58 14.04
C LEU A 332 1.70 3.90 14.11
N SER A 333 1.56 4.66 15.20
CA SER A 333 2.28 5.92 15.44
C SER A 333 2.58 6.10 16.93
N ALA A 334 3.53 6.96 17.28
CA ALA A 334 3.87 7.31 18.65
C ALA A 334 4.30 8.78 18.75
N ASN A 335 4.22 9.36 19.95
CA ASN A 335 4.63 10.75 20.17
C ASN A 335 5.73 10.88 21.24
N GLN A 336 6.25 12.09 21.44
CA GLN A 336 7.29 12.42 22.41
C GLN A 336 6.95 12.02 23.85
N SER A 337 5.65 12.04 24.19
CA SER A 337 5.18 11.63 25.52
C SER A 337 5.18 10.11 25.71
N GLY A 338 5.57 9.33 24.69
CA GLY A 338 5.61 7.87 24.72
C GLY A 338 4.22 7.23 24.76
N TYR A 339 3.20 7.92 24.24
CA TYR A 339 1.96 7.27 23.83
C TYR A 339 2.17 6.65 22.46
N ALA A 340 1.66 5.44 22.26
CA ALA A 340 1.58 4.84 20.93
C ALA A 340 0.11 4.64 20.56
N VAL A 341 -0.29 4.98 19.35
CA VAL A 341 -1.65 4.80 18.86
C VAL A 341 -1.73 3.63 17.90
N GLY A 342 -2.88 2.95 17.85
CA GLY A 342 -3.13 1.93 16.86
C GLY A 342 -4.45 1.23 17.13
N HIS A 343 -4.41 -0.10 17.19
CA HIS A 343 -5.61 -0.90 17.39
C HIS A 343 -5.30 -2.27 17.99
N SER A 344 -6.26 -2.83 18.73
CA SER A 344 -6.16 -4.14 19.35
C SER A 344 -7.50 -4.86 19.32
N GLN A 345 -7.50 -6.20 19.38
CA GLN A 345 -8.71 -6.95 19.69
C GLN A 345 -9.15 -6.66 21.12
N THR A 346 -10.46 -6.66 21.36
CA THR A 346 -11.05 -6.32 22.66
C THR A 346 -12.14 -7.33 23.04
N ARG A 347 -12.64 -7.24 24.27
CA ARG A 347 -13.82 -7.98 24.74
C ARG A 347 -14.95 -7.01 25.03
N LYS A 348 -16.18 -7.45 24.77
CA LYS A 348 -17.40 -6.76 25.20
C LYS A 348 -18.30 -7.77 25.91
N ASP A 349 -18.71 -7.45 27.14
CA ASP A 349 -19.55 -8.31 27.98
C ASP A 349 -19.00 -9.76 28.15
N GLY A 350 -17.67 -9.90 28.13
CA GLY A 350 -16.96 -11.19 28.19
C GLY A 350 -16.70 -11.83 26.84
N ASP A 351 -17.38 -11.42 25.77
CA ASP A 351 -17.23 -12.00 24.44
C ASP A 351 -15.99 -11.45 23.70
N PHE A 352 -15.22 -12.34 23.10
CA PHE A 352 -14.07 -12.01 22.24
C PHE A 352 -14.56 -11.36 20.93
N ILE A 353 -14.10 -10.13 20.68
CA ILE A 353 -14.38 -9.41 19.44
C ILE A 353 -13.19 -9.58 18.50
N SER A 354 -13.39 -10.34 17.43
CA SER A 354 -12.33 -10.59 16.43
C SER A 354 -11.90 -9.33 15.68
N ARG A 355 -12.83 -8.37 15.54
CA ARG A 355 -12.64 -7.05 14.94
C ARG A 355 -11.83 -6.16 15.87
N GLN A 356 -10.72 -5.61 15.35
CA GLN A 356 -9.86 -4.73 16.13
C GLN A 356 -10.51 -3.36 16.36
N ARG A 357 -10.27 -2.80 17.54
CA ARG A 357 -10.75 -1.48 17.97
C ARG A 357 -9.58 -0.52 18.08
N ALA A 358 -9.82 0.74 17.74
CA ALA A 358 -8.88 1.82 17.91
C ALA A 358 -8.59 2.06 19.40
N GLY A 359 -7.36 2.47 19.68
CA GLY A 359 -6.96 2.86 21.01
C GLY A 359 -5.52 3.33 21.06
N TYR A 360 -5.07 3.64 22.27
CA TYR A 360 -3.69 4.00 22.55
C TYR A 360 -3.08 3.05 23.59
N TYR A 361 -1.78 2.87 23.49
CA TYR A 361 -0.95 2.10 24.39
C TYR A 361 -0.13 3.04 25.25
N LYS A 362 -0.13 2.77 26.56
CA LYS A 362 0.71 3.47 27.53
C LYS A 362 0.97 2.56 28.73
N ASP A 363 2.20 2.55 29.21
CA ASP A 363 2.61 1.82 30.42
C ASP A 363 2.17 0.35 30.47
N GLY A 364 2.29 -0.35 29.33
CA GLY A 364 1.96 -1.78 29.21
C GLY A 364 0.46 -2.08 29.08
N LYS A 365 -0.38 -1.05 28.88
CA LYS A 365 -1.84 -1.17 28.78
C LYS A 365 -2.35 -0.58 27.47
N PHE A 366 -3.38 -1.21 26.92
CA PHE A 366 -4.18 -0.67 25.82
C PHE A 366 -5.46 -0.02 26.38
N THR A 367 -5.78 1.18 25.91
CA THR A 367 -7.03 1.88 26.22
C THR A 367 -7.82 2.10 24.94
N GLN A 368 -9.00 1.50 24.86
CA GLN A 368 -9.94 1.67 23.75
C GLN A 368 -10.53 3.09 23.77
N ILE A 369 -10.57 3.76 22.61
CA ILE A 369 -11.06 5.15 22.50
C ILE A 369 -12.50 5.28 22.01
N ILE A 370 -13.00 4.27 21.29
CA ILE A 370 -14.37 4.25 20.76
C ILE A 370 -15.05 3.03 21.35
N ASP A 371 -16.08 3.22 22.18
CA ASP A 371 -17.01 2.12 22.47
C ASP A 371 -17.88 1.88 21.23
N HIS A 372 -18.11 0.62 20.93
CA HIS A 372 -18.84 0.21 19.76
C HIS A 372 -20.10 -0.52 20.17
N ASP A 373 -21.24 -0.01 19.73
CA ASP A 373 -22.54 -0.55 20.06
C ASP A 373 -22.76 -1.93 19.43
N LYS A 374 -21.99 -2.27 18.38
CA LYS A 374 -22.21 -3.46 17.56
C LYS A 374 -20.93 -4.23 17.29
N ILE A 375 -21.06 -5.56 17.26
CA ILE A 375 -19.94 -6.49 17.06
C ILE A 375 -19.28 -6.39 15.68
N TYR A 376 -19.98 -5.84 14.68
CA TYR A 376 -19.49 -5.73 13.30
C TYR A 376 -18.78 -4.41 12.98
N GLU A 377 -18.86 -3.44 13.88
CA GLU A 377 -18.10 -2.20 13.71
C GLU A 377 -16.61 -2.51 13.90
N ALA A 378 -15.75 -1.69 13.34
CA ALA A 378 -14.32 -1.69 13.56
C ALA A 378 -13.81 -0.25 13.60
N SER A 379 -12.64 -0.05 14.19
CA SER A 379 -11.98 1.25 14.21
C SER A 379 -10.46 1.10 14.19
N ARG A 380 -9.80 2.11 13.64
CA ARG A 380 -8.34 2.22 13.58
C ARG A 380 -7.93 3.57 14.14
N GLY A 381 -6.99 3.60 15.09
CA GLY A 381 -6.19 4.79 15.35
C GLY A 381 -5.04 4.79 14.35
N VAL A 382 -4.76 5.94 13.74
CA VAL A 382 -3.82 6.07 12.62
C VAL A 382 -2.58 6.82 13.06
N ASP A 383 -2.77 8.00 13.65
CA ASP A 383 -1.68 8.90 14.02
C ASP A 383 -2.00 9.68 15.31
N ILE A 384 -0.96 10.27 15.93
CA ILE A 384 -1.04 11.01 17.19
C ILE A 384 -0.02 12.15 17.20
N ASN A 385 -0.47 13.37 17.54
CA ASN A 385 0.44 14.51 17.70
C ASN A 385 0.98 14.64 19.14
N ASN A 386 1.88 15.59 19.40
CA ASN A 386 2.49 15.81 20.72
C ASN A 386 1.54 16.45 21.73
N ASN A 387 0.40 16.98 21.28
CA ASN A 387 -0.70 17.41 22.14
C ASN A 387 -1.60 16.26 22.62
N ASN A 388 -1.24 15.00 22.32
CA ASN A 388 -2.00 13.79 22.61
C ASN A 388 -3.37 13.75 21.91
N ILE A 389 -3.48 14.36 20.73
CA ILE A 389 -4.65 14.24 19.86
C ILE A 389 -4.42 13.07 18.92
N VAL A 390 -5.23 12.03 19.09
CA VAL A 390 -5.26 10.84 18.24
C VAL A 390 -6.21 11.08 17.09
N ILE A 391 -5.84 10.68 15.87
CA ILE A 391 -6.76 10.64 14.73
C ILE A 391 -6.98 9.20 14.26
N GLY A 392 -8.10 8.99 13.56
CA GLY A 392 -8.34 7.73 12.88
C GLY A 392 -9.69 7.66 12.21
N TYR A 393 -10.16 6.44 11.95
CA TYR A 393 -11.48 6.23 11.36
C TYR A 393 -12.19 4.98 11.92
N ARG A 394 -13.52 5.00 11.84
CA ARG A 394 -14.41 3.88 12.17
C ARG A 394 -15.23 3.46 10.95
N PHE A 395 -15.59 2.19 10.88
CA PHE A 395 -16.31 1.62 9.74
C PHE A 395 -17.14 0.39 10.16
N ASN A 396 -18.08 0.00 9.30
CA ASN A 396 -18.90 -1.20 9.48
C ASN A 396 -18.44 -2.29 8.50
N GLU A 397 -17.91 -3.40 9.00
CA GLU A 397 -17.35 -4.47 8.15
C GLU A 397 -18.41 -5.33 7.43
N LEU A 398 -19.70 -5.20 7.78
CA LEU A 398 -20.80 -5.93 7.13
C LEU A 398 -21.62 -5.06 6.16
N SER A 399 -21.32 -3.76 6.07
CA SER A 399 -22.04 -2.87 5.15
C SER A 399 -21.47 -2.99 3.73
N THR A 400 -22.33 -3.20 2.74
CA THR A 400 -21.97 -3.15 1.31
C THR A 400 -21.59 -1.75 0.83
N PHE A 401 -21.99 -0.72 1.58
CA PHE A 401 -21.56 0.66 1.39
C PHE A 401 -20.69 1.02 2.60
N GLN A 402 -19.39 1.21 2.38
CA GLN A 402 -18.53 1.66 3.46
C GLN A 402 -19.05 3.03 3.94
N GLN A 403 -19.20 3.18 5.26
CA GLN A 403 -19.54 4.43 5.92
C GLN A 403 -18.34 4.76 6.81
N VAL A 404 -17.19 5.01 6.18
CA VAL A 404 -15.96 5.30 6.89
C VAL A 404 -16.02 6.72 7.42
N LYS A 405 -15.99 6.85 8.74
CA LYS A 405 -16.06 8.13 9.44
C LYS A 405 -14.72 8.42 10.09
N GLY A 406 -14.10 9.51 9.67
CA GLY A 406 -12.91 10.07 10.33
C GLY A 406 -13.26 10.65 11.70
N TYR A 407 -12.32 10.59 12.63
CA TYR A 407 -12.47 11.16 13.96
C TYR A 407 -11.13 11.70 14.47
N TYR A 408 -11.20 12.55 15.50
CA TYR A 408 -10.10 12.83 16.41
C TYR A 408 -10.51 12.62 17.87
N TYR A 409 -9.55 12.30 18.72
CA TYR A 409 -9.72 12.00 20.14
C TYR A 409 -8.64 12.68 20.97
N ASP A 410 -9.04 13.49 21.94
CA ASP A 410 -8.15 14.13 22.90
C ASP A 410 -7.98 13.23 24.14
N ILE A 411 -6.79 12.67 24.34
CA ILE A 411 -6.49 11.80 25.48
C ILE A 411 -6.57 12.56 26.81
N ASN A 412 -6.15 13.82 26.85
CA ASN A 412 -6.08 14.60 28.08
C ASN A 412 -7.48 14.89 28.62
N ASN A 413 -8.41 15.21 27.72
CA ASN A 413 -9.79 15.55 28.05
C ASN A 413 -10.77 14.37 27.89
N GLN A 414 -10.31 13.24 27.35
CA GLN A 414 -11.11 12.07 27.00
C GLN A 414 -12.30 12.41 26.08
N SER A 415 -12.06 13.31 25.12
CA SER A 415 -13.11 13.81 24.22
C SER A 415 -13.00 13.18 22.84
N PHE A 416 -14.11 12.63 22.34
CA PHE A 416 -14.23 12.05 21.00
C PHE A 416 -15.04 12.98 20.08
N THR A 417 -14.50 13.28 18.90
CA THR A 417 -15.19 14.06 17.88
C THR A 417 -15.13 13.36 16.52
N GLU A 418 -16.29 13.09 15.93
CA GLU A 418 -16.41 12.65 14.54
C GLU A 418 -16.31 13.86 13.59
N MET A 419 -15.55 13.73 12.51
CA MET A 419 -15.39 14.78 11.50
C MET A 419 -16.50 14.69 10.45
N GLU A 420 -17.07 15.83 10.08
CA GLU A 420 -17.96 15.92 8.92
C GLU A 420 -17.14 15.78 7.63
N SER A 421 -17.64 14.99 6.67
CA SER A 421 -17.04 14.84 5.35
C SER A 421 -17.70 15.77 4.32
N PHE A 422 -17.20 15.80 3.08
CA PHE A 422 -17.68 16.69 2.01
C PHE A 422 -19.19 16.57 1.73
N PHE A 423 -19.75 15.38 1.89
CA PHE A 423 -21.20 15.15 1.81
C PHE A 423 -21.62 13.99 2.72
N ASN A 424 -22.92 13.88 2.99
CA ASN A 424 -23.46 12.77 3.77
C ASN A 424 -23.23 11.45 3.04
N SER A 425 -22.68 10.45 3.73
CA SER A 425 -22.19 9.16 3.21
C SER A 425 -20.81 9.15 2.54
N SER A 426 -20.14 10.30 2.37
CA SER A 426 -18.75 10.32 1.92
C SER A 426 -17.86 9.57 2.92
N ASP A 427 -17.08 8.62 2.40
CA ASP A 427 -16.01 7.96 3.14
C ASP A 427 -14.84 8.92 3.37
N MET A 428 -14.28 8.94 4.59
CA MET A 428 -13.15 9.78 4.97
C MET A 428 -12.06 8.95 5.68
N TYR A 429 -10.82 9.09 5.22
CA TYR A 429 -9.65 8.39 5.74
C TYR A 429 -8.56 9.41 6.13
N PRO A 430 -8.50 9.82 7.41
CA PRO A 430 -7.40 10.62 7.93
C PRO A 430 -6.07 9.86 7.88
N ARG A 431 -4.98 10.59 7.63
CA ARG A 431 -3.63 10.03 7.45
C ARG A 431 -2.64 10.52 8.49
N ASP A 432 -2.61 11.82 8.77
CA ASP A 432 -1.58 12.43 9.61
C ASP A 432 -2.11 13.73 10.26
N ILE A 433 -1.55 14.08 11.42
CA ILE A 433 -1.89 15.28 12.19
C ILE A 433 -0.62 15.98 12.71
N ASN A 434 -0.57 17.32 12.59
CA ASN A 434 0.51 18.12 13.21
C ASN A 434 0.10 18.71 14.57
N ASP A 435 1.04 19.31 15.30
CA ASP A 435 0.79 19.91 16.61
C ASP A 435 -0.08 21.17 16.55
N ALA A 436 -0.16 21.82 15.38
CA ALA A 436 -1.09 22.91 15.13
C ALA A 436 -2.55 22.46 14.94
N GLY A 437 -2.83 21.15 14.96
CA GLY A 437 -4.19 20.60 14.89
C GLY A 437 -4.75 20.54 13.47
N TYR A 438 -3.89 20.55 12.45
CA TYR A 438 -4.28 20.28 11.08
C TYR A 438 -4.18 18.79 10.79
N ILE A 439 -5.26 18.23 10.24
CA ILE A 439 -5.39 16.84 9.84
C ILE A 439 -5.44 16.78 8.32
N VAL A 440 -4.67 15.88 7.72
CA VAL A 440 -4.72 15.60 6.27
C VAL A 440 -5.15 14.16 5.98
N GLY A 441 -5.65 13.93 4.78
CA GLY A 441 -6.02 12.59 4.32
C GLY A 441 -6.73 12.61 2.98
N GLN A 442 -7.58 11.61 2.74
CA GLN A 442 -8.45 11.54 1.56
C GLN A 442 -9.91 11.32 1.95
N ALA A 443 -10.82 11.91 1.17
CA ALA A 443 -12.25 11.71 1.32
C ALA A 443 -12.96 11.67 -0.04
N GLU A 444 -14.13 11.06 -0.11
CA GLU A 444 -14.95 11.10 -1.32
C GLU A 444 -15.51 12.50 -1.53
N ALA A 445 -15.13 13.14 -2.64
CA ALA A 445 -15.53 14.51 -2.97
C ALA A 445 -16.79 14.55 -3.84
N GLU A 446 -17.04 13.51 -4.64
CA GLU A 446 -18.18 13.42 -5.55
C GLU A 446 -18.77 12.01 -5.57
N ASP A 447 -20.11 11.93 -5.52
CA ASP A 447 -20.88 10.69 -5.69
C ASP A 447 -21.17 10.44 -7.18
N ILE A 448 -20.19 9.89 -7.91
CA ILE A 448 -20.31 9.53 -9.32
C ILE A 448 -20.65 8.04 -9.46
N GLY A 449 -21.72 7.58 -8.78
CA GLY A 449 -22.19 6.20 -8.89
C GLY A 449 -21.21 5.18 -8.28
N ASP A 450 -20.96 4.05 -8.97
CA ASP A 450 -20.23 2.90 -8.39
C ASP A 450 -18.72 3.14 -8.13
N THR A 451 -18.16 4.27 -8.56
CA THR A 451 -16.75 4.64 -8.32
C THR A 451 -16.66 6.09 -7.81
N PRO A 452 -16.84 6.31 -6.50
CA PRO A 452 -16.73 7.65 -5.92
C PRO A 452 -15.31 8.19 -6.09
N ARG A 453 -15.21 9.49 -6.38
CA ARG A 453 -13.93 10.17 -6.61
C ARG A 453 -13.34 10.59 -5.27
N ARG A 454 -12.13 10.11 -4.96
CA ARG A 454 -11.39 10.47 -3.74
C ARG A 454 -10.42 11.61 -4.00
N GLU A 455 -10.42 12.57 -3.08
CA GLU A 455 -9.58 13.75 -3.14
C GLU A 455 -8.98 14.05 -1.79
N ALA A 456 -7.82 14.71 -1.81
CA ALA A 456 -7.11 15.05 -0.61
C ALA A 456 -7.78 16.21 0.15
N PHE A 457 -7.83 16.11 1.47
CA PHE A 457 -8.41 17.14 2.33
C PHE A 457 -7.41 17.72 3.33
N LEU A 458 -7.74 18.91 3.82
CA LEU A 458 -7.15 19.56 5.00
C LEU A 458 -8.29 19.90 5.97
N TYR A 459 -8.17 19.47 7.22
CA TYR A 459 -9.13 19.72 8.28
C TYR A 459 -8.46 20.43 9.47
N ASN A 460 -9.11 21.44 10.05
CA ASN A 460 -8.62 22.13 11.25
C ASN A 460 -9.53 21.80 12.45
N ILE A 461 -8.96 21.27 13.52
CA ILE A 461 -9.73 20.85 14.71
C ILE A 461 -10.33 22.01 15.51
N GLU A 462 -9.73 23.20 15.47
CA GLU A 462 -10.21 24.38 16.21
C GLU A 462 -11.42 25.02 15.54
N THR A 463 -11.39 25.14 14.20
CA THR A 463 -12.45 25.76 13.42
C THR A 463 -13.49 24.76 12.90
N ALA A 464 -13.18 23.46 12.97
CA ALA A 464 -13.92 22.37 12.34
C ALA A 464 -14.11 22.56 10.83
N GLU A 465 -13.18 23.28 10.18
CA GLU A 465 -13.24 23.56 8.74
C GLU A 465 -12.58 22.42 7.94
N LEU A 466 -13.33 21.85 7.00
CA LEU A 466 -12.85 20.88 6.01
C LEU A 466 -12.67 21.58 4.65
N GLN A 467 -11.47 21.48 4.08
CA GLN A 467 -11.13 22.04 2.77
C GLN A 467 -10.65 20.93 1.83
N ASN A 468 -11.10 20.97 0.57
CA ASN A 468 -10.52 20.14 -0.48
C ASN A 468 -9.23 20.78 -0.99
N LEU A 469 -8.12 20.04 -0.98
CA LEU A 469 -6.82 20.57 -1.40
C LEU A 469 -6.79 20.93 -2.89
N ASN A 470 -7.61 20.30 -3.74
CA ASN A 470 -7.72 20.67 -5.15
C ASN A 470 -8.34 22.07 -5.35
N ASP A 471 -9.12 22.58 -4.39
CA ASP A 471 -9.66 23.94 -4.42
C ASP A 471 -8.61 25.00 -4.02
N LEU A 472 -7.47 24.58 -3.49
CA LEU A 472 -6.43 25.46 -2.95
C LEU A 472 -5.19 25.57 -3.86
N ILE A 473 -5.19 24.85 -4.99
CA ILE A 473 -4.12 24.82 -6.01
C ILE A 473 -4.64 25.38 -7.35
N PRO A 474 -3.75 25.66 -8.32
CA PRO A 474 -4.19 26.11 -9.64
C PRO A 474 -5.10 25.09 -10.33
N CYS A 475 -6.00 25.58 -11.18
CA CYS A 475 -6.90 24.72 -11.95
C CYS A 475 -6.13 23.79 -12.90
N LYS A 476 -6.62 22.55 -13.04
CA LYS A 476 -6.07 21.57 -13.97
C LYS A 476 -6.01 22.16 -15.38
N SER A 477 -4.84 22.09 -15.98
CA SER A 477 -4.57 22.58 -17.34
C SER A 477 -3.39 21.83 -17.95
N ALA A 478 -3.06 22.12 -19.22
CA ALA A 478 -1.88 21.53 -19.85
C ALA A 478 -0.57 21.90 -19.10
N ASP A 479 -0.52 23.09 -18.52
CA ASP A 479 0.65 23.59 -17.76
C ASP A 479 0.61 23.16 -16.27
N PHE A 480 -0.55 22.70 -15.79
CA PHE A 480 -0.76 22.18 -14.44
C PHE A 480 -1.59 20.89 -14.49
N PRO A 481 -1.01 19.73 -14.85
CA PRO A 481 -1.76 18.52 -15.14
C PRO A 481 -2.09 17.66 -13.90
N TYR A 482 -2.02 18.24 -12.71
CA TYR A 482 -2.12 17.50 -11.45
C TYR A 482 -3.54 17.48 -10.90
N ARG A 483 -3.90 16.36 -10.28
CA ARG A 483 -5.01 16.26 -9.33
C ARG A 483 -4.55 15.50 -8.10
N ILE A 484 -4.83 16.01 -6.91
CA ILE A 484 -4.37 15.43 -5.66
C ILE A 484 -5.42 14.46 -5.12
N GLY A 485 -5.04 13.20 -4.95
CA GLY A 485 -5.93 12.13 -4.50
C GLY A 485 -5.80 11.79 -3.02
N ASP A 486 -4.59 11.87 -2.46
CA ASP A 486 -4.32 11.50 -1.05
C ASP A 486 -3.23 12.42 -0.48
N ALA A 487 -3.49 13.09 0.63
CA ALA A 487 -2.48 13.81 1.40
C ALA A 487 -1.99 12.91 2.53
N VAL A 488 -0.70 12.56 2.49
CA VAL A 488 -0.15 11.48 3.32
C VAL A 488 0.51 11.98 4.60
N LYS A 489 1.15 13.16 4.55
CA LYS A 489 1.94 13.71 5.64
C LYS A 489 1.78 15.22 5.69
N ILE A 490 1.63 15.77 6.89
CA ILE A 490 1.70 17.20 7.17
C ILE A 490 2.81 17.47 8.18
N THR A 491 3.66 18.44 7.87
CA THR A 491 4.73 18.88 8.78
C THR A 491 4.22 19.95 9.75
N GLU A 492 5.00 20.24 10.80
CA GLU A 492 4.73 21.31 11.75
C GLU A 492 4.77 22.70 11.10
N ASP A 493 5.55 22.86 10.03
CA ASP A 493 5.52 24.07 9.19
C ASP A 493 4.40 24.10 8.14
N ASN A 494 3.44 23.17 8.23
CA ASN A 494 2.25 23.03 7.36
C ASN A 494 2.58 22.80 5.87
N LYS A 495 3.70 22.15 5.57
CA LYS A 495 3.92 21.54 4.26
C LYS A 495 3.16 20.23 4.19
N ILE A 496 2.58 19.95 3.04
CA ILE A 496 1.79 18.72 2.83
C ILE A 496 2.46 17.90 1.74
N TYR A 497 2.87 16.69 2.08
CA TYR A 497 3.29 15.69 1.11
C TYR A 497 2.06 14.90 0.67
N ALA A 498 1.87 14.77 -0.63
CA ALA A 498 0.67 14.18 -1.19
C ALA A 498 0.97 13.36 -2.45
N ILE A 499 0.01 12.55 -2.85
CA ILE A 499 0.02 11.78 -4.09
C ILE A 499 -0.94 12.44 -5.06
N ALA A 500 -0.41 12.85 -6.22
CA ALA A 500 -1.18 13.39 -7.32
C ALA A 500 -1.19 12.43 -8.51
N THR A 501 -2.19 12.56 -9.38
CA THR A 501 -2.21 11.88 -10.68
C THR A 501 -1.88 12.85 -11.79
N LYS A 502 -1.12 12.39 -12.80
CA LYS A 502 -0.91 13.12 -14.06
C LYS A 502 -0.91 12.15 -15.25
N THR A 503 -1.11 12.66 -16.46
CA THR A 503 -1.07 11.86 -17.69
C THR A 503 0.33 11.86 -18.29
N VAL A 504 0.86 10.69 -18.61
CA VAL A 504 2.18 10.50 -19.24
C VAL A 504 2.09 9.54 -20.42
N LYS A 505 3.15 9.45 -21.22
CA LYS A 505 3.26 8.41 -22.25
C LYS A 505 3.28 7.03 -21.61
N ARG A 506 2.42 6.15 -22.08
CA ARG A 506 2.31 4.78 -21.60
C ARG A 506 3.58 4.01 -21.92
N ARG A 507 4.02 3.18 -20.97
CA ARG A 507 5.13 2.25 -21.16
C ARG A 507 4.67 0.81 -21.10
N ASP A 508 5.33 -0.03 -21.89
CA ASP A 508 5.14 -1.47 -21.86
C ASP A 508 5.82 -2.11 -20.65
N SER A 509 5.65 -3.42 -20.50
CA SER A 509 6.17 -4.18 -19.38
C SER A 509 7.70 -4.25 -19.30
N LEU A 510 8.41 -3.88 -20.37
CA LEU A 510 9.86 -3.75 -20.45
C LEU A 510 10.31 -2.27 -20.33
N GLY A 511 9.37 -1.34 -20.20
CA GLY A 511 9.63 0.09 -19.98
C GLY A 511 9.74 0.93 -21.25
N ASN A 512 9.43 0.39 -22.44
CA ASN A 512 9.47 1.15 -23.69
C ASN A 512 8.14 1.88 -23.93
N VAL A 513 8.18 3.02 -24.63
CA VAL A 513 6.96 3.79 -24.96
C VAL A 513 6.08 2.99 -25.93
N THR A 514 4.82 2.78 -25.55
CA THR A 514 3.83 2.07 -26.34
C THR A 514 3.22 2.97 -27.41
N LYS A 515 2.94 2.37 -28.58
CA LYS A 515 2.26 3.04 -29.69
C LYS A 515 1.03 2.26 -30.12
N ASN A 516 -0.01 2.96 -30.53
CA ASN A 516 -1.22 2.34 -31.07
C ASN A 516 -0.98 1.79 -32.50
N SER A 517 -1.99 1.14 -33.07
CA SER A 517 -1.95 0.58 -34.43
C SER A 517 -1.75 1.62 -35.54
N ALA A 518 -1.98 2.91 -35.26
CA ALA A 518 -1.70 4.04 -36.15
C ALA A 518 -0.26 4.61 -35.99
N GLY A 519 0.52 4.09 -35.03
CA GLY A 519 1.89 4.52 -34.74
C GLY A 519 2.00 5.76 -33.85
N GLU A 520 0.90 6.18 -33.21
CA GLU A 520 0.84 7.30 -32.28
C GLU A 520 1.12 6.84 -30.85
N ASP A 521 1.74 7.70 -30.04
CA ASP A 521 2.06 7.39 -28.64
C ASP A 521 0.76 7.21 -27.82
N GLU A 522 0.72 6.14 -27.02
CA GLU A 522 -0.35 5.93 -26.05
C GLU A 522 -0.08 6.68 -24.74
N TYR A 523 -1.13 6.96 -23.97
CA TYR A 523 -1.06 7.70 -22.71
C TYR A 523 -1.79 6.98 -21.59
N GLU A 524 -1.25 7.09 -20.38
CA GLU A 524 -1.83 6.54 -19.16
C GLU A 524 -1.76 7.55 -18.01
N SER A 525 -2.63 7.40 -17.02
CA SER A 525 -2.59 8.17 -15.79
C SER A 525 -1.69 7.47 -14.78
N VAL A 526 -0.71 8.19 -14.24
CA VAL A 526 0.24 7.70 -13.25
C VAL A 526 0.17 8.50 -11.96
N SER A 527 0.49 7.85 -10.85
CA SER A 527 0.64 8.51 -9.55
C SER A 527 2.06 9.04 -9.38
N VAL A 528 2.15 10.30 -8.93
CA VAL A 528 3.41 11.01 -8.66
C VAL A 528 3.38 11.64 -7.26
N PRO A 529 4.53 11.70 -6.57
CA PRO A 529 4.65 12.38 -5.29
C PRO A 529 4.73 13.90 -5.50
N VAL A 530 4.05 14.67 -4.66
CA VAL A 530 4.05 16.13 -4.70
C VAL A 530 4.20 16.73 -3.30
N LEU A 531 4.74 17.94 -3.24
CA LEU A 531 4.86 18.77 -2.06
C LEU A 531 4.02 20.04 -2.25
N LEU A 532 3.12 20.32 -1.32
CA LEU A 532 2.36 21.56 -1.24
C LEU A 532 2.98 22.49 -0.20
N THR A 533 3.32 23.70 -0.63
CA THR A 533 3.82 24.77 0.25
C THR A 533 2.87 25.95 0.22
N ARG A 534 2.45 26.43 1.39
CA ARG A 534 1.51 27.55 1.48
C ARG A 534 2.17 28.85 1.00
N THR A 535 1.48 29.62 0.17
CA THR A 535 1.99 30.87 -0.43
C THR A 535 1.25 32.11 0.05
N GLY A 536 0.12 31.94 0.74
CA GLY A 536 -0.75 33.04 1.20
C GLY A 536 -1.61 33.67 0.08
N GLY A 537 -1.71 32.99 -1.06
CA GLY A 537 -2.56 33.36 -2.19
C GLY A 537 -4.06 33.28 -1.92
N GLN A 538 -4.87 33.38 -2.98
CA GLN A 538 -6.31 33.15 -2.94
C GLN A 538 -6.66 31.96 -3.84
N PRO A 539 -7.70 31.17 -3.50
CA PRO A 539 -8.19 30.10 -4.36
C PRO A 539 -8.51 30.59 -5.79
N ASP A 540 -8.13 29.80 -6.79
CA ASP A 540 -8.55 30.05 -8.17
C ASP A 540 -10.02 29.64 -8.36
N THR A 541 -10.73 30.32 -9.26
CA THR A 541 -12.10 29.93 -9.64
C THR A 541 -12.05 29.05 -10.87
N CYS A 542 -12.07 27.73 -10.67
CA CYS A 542 -11.99 26.78 -11.77
C CYS A 542 -13.32 26.66 -12.52
N PRO A 543 -13.29 26.53 -13.86
CA PRO A 543 -14.48 26.13 -14.60
C PRO A 543 -14.92 24.73 -14.15
N VAL A 544 -16.22 24.46 -14.19
CA VAL A 544 -16.75 23.12 -13.90
C VAL A 544 -16.12 22.14 -14.89
N GLU A 545 -15.42 21.13 -14.40
CA GLU A 545 -14.83 20.09 -15.26
C GLU A 545 -15.97 19.40 -16.04
N GLU A 546 -15.88 19.38 -17.37
CA GLU A 546 -16.66 18.41 -18.14
C GLU A 546 -16.18 17.02 -17.73
N ALA A 547 -17.09 16.09 -17.47
CA ALA A 547 -16.74 14.73 -17.09
C ALA A 547 -15.77 14.16 -18.14
N GLU A 548 -14.50 14.00 -17.78
CA GLU A 548 -13.51 13.37 -18.64
C GLU A 548 -14.01 11.94 -18.90
N THR A 549 -14.52 11.71 -20.11
CA THR A 549 -14.86 10.37 -20.60
C THR A 549 -13.56 9.68 -20.98
N TYR A 550 -12.75 9.36 -19.97
CA TYR A 550 -11.61 8.49 -20.16
C TYR A 550 -12.14 7.06 -20.31
N GLU A 551 -12.25 6.61 -21.56
CA GLU A 551 -12.51 5.23 -21.88
C GLU A 551 -11.27 4.42 -21.48
N ARG A 552 -11.30 3.82 -20.28
CA ARG A 552 -10.35 2.76 -19.94
C ARG A 552 -10.54 1.63 -20.94
N SER A 553 -9.70 1.57 -21.97
CA SER A 553 -9.42 0.32 -22.69
C SER A 553 -8.53 -0.57 -21.81
N SER A 554 -9.01 -0.87 -20.61
CA SER A 554 -8.63 -2.11 -19.94
C SER A 554 -9.76 -3.06 -20.25
N ALA A 555 -9.45 -4.22 -20.83
CA ALA A 555 -10.37 -5.35 -20.79
C ALA A 555 -10.54 -5.80 -19.33
N SER A 556 -11.24 -4.99 -18.52
CA SER A 556 -11.86 -5.48 -17.31
C SER A 556 -12.94 -6.43 -17.81
N PHE A 557 -12.75 -7.73 -17.56
CA PHE A 557 -13.87 -8.66 -17.62
C PHE A 557 -14.84 -8.23 -16.52
N GLY A 558 -15.72 -7.29 -16.88
CA GLY A 558 -16.79 -6.85 -16.02
C GLY A 558 -17.72 -8.02 -15.70
N MET A 559 -18.36 -7.90 -14.54
CA MET A 559 -19.30 -8.83 -13.92
C MET A 559 -20.46 -9.35 -14.82
N LEU A 560 -20.59 -8.84 -16.05
CA LEU A 560 -21.51 -9.32 -17.09
C LEU A 560 -21.13 -10.69 -17.68
N GLY A 561 -19.89 -11.16 -17.50
CA GLY A 561 -19.49 -12.53 -17.89
C GLY A 561 -20.26 -13.64 -17.15
N PHE A 562 -20.79 -13.35 -15.95
CA PHE A 562 -21.54 -14.32 -15.14
C PHE A 562 -22.98 -14.56 -15.62
N LEU A 563 -23.54 -13.67 -16.45
CA LEU A 563 -24.91 -13.83 -16.96
C LEU A 563 -25.00 -14.73 -18.21
N ALA A 564 -23.88 -15.09 -18.84
CA ALA A 564 -23.86 -15.99 -19.99
C ALA A 564 -23.77 -17.49 -19.63
N LEU A 565 -23.34 -17.82 -18.40
CA LEU A 565 -23.16 -19.20 -17.93
C LEU A 565 -24.45 -20.04 -17.81
N PRO A 566 -25.65 -19.49 -17.50
CA PRO A 566 -26.86 -20.31 -17.45
C PRO A 566 -27.41 -20.73 -18.83
N LEU A 567 -27.05 -20.00 -19.90
CA LEU A 567 -27.56 -20.27 -21.25
C LEU A 567 -26.76 -21.37 -21.98
N LEU A 568 -25.50 -21.59 -21.60
CA LEU A 568 -24.69 -22.70 -22.13
C LEU A 568 -25.03 -24.05 -21.50
N MET A 569 -25.57 -24.08 -20.26
CA MET A 569 -26.07 -25.31 -19.64
C MET A 569 -27.40 -25.82 -20.24
N LEU A 570 -28.17 -24.97 -20.94
CA LEU A 570 -29.40 -25.38 -21.62
C LEU A 570 -29.16 -26.01 -23.01
N ARG A 571 -27.93 -25.95 -23.55
CA ARG A 571 -27.59 -26.59 -24.84
C ARG A 571 -27.00 -28.01 -24.69
N ARG A 572 -26.67 -28.45 -23.47
CA ARG A 572 -26.18 -29.82 -23.18
C ARG A 572 -27.27 -30.82 -22.79
N ARG A 573 -28.55 -30.45 -22.90
CA ARG A 573 -29.70 -31.38 -22.83
C ARG A 573 -30.51 -31.35 -24.12
N ARG A 574 -29.90 -31.75 -25.24
CA ARG A 574 -30.60 -32.40 -26.37
C ARG A 574 -29.59 -32.90 -27.40
N ASN A 575 -29.64 -34.24 -27.58
CA ASN A 575 -28.92 -35.12 -28.50
C ASN A 575 -27.53 -35.55 -28.05
#